data_AF-A0A6V7XI00-F1
#
_entry.id   AF-A0A6V7XI00-F1
#
_cell.length_a   1.000
_cell.length_b   1.000
_cell.length_c   1.000
_cell.angle_alpha   90.00
_cell.angle_beta   90.00
_cell.angle_gamma   90.00
#
_symmetry.space_group_name_H-M   'P 1'
#
loop_
_entity.id
_entity.type
_entity.pdbx_description
1 polymer ?
#
loop_
_entity_poly.entity_id
_entity_poly.type
_entity_poly.pdbx_seq_one_letter_code
_entity_poly.pdbx_strand_id
1 'polypeptide(L)'
;MPREDVIYSYVIENNGQVTDFISFYCLPSTIVHNPLHKEIRAAYSFYNVAGSVPLNKLINDALIIAKNMGFDVYNALDLMENQSFLEELKFGIGDGNLQYYLYNWKCPDIAPARIGLVLQ
;
A
#
# COMPACT_ATOMS: atom_id res chain seq x y z
N MET A 1 11.19 10.43 -1.06
CA MET A 1 12.40 9.89 -0.41
C MET A 1 11.99 9.27 0.92
N PRO A 2 12.54 8.11 1.29
CA PRO A 2 12.24 7.45 2.55
C PRO A 2 12.39 8.38 3.75
N ARG A 3 11.45 8.30 4.68
CA ARG A 3 11.46 9.03 5.95
C ARG A 3 11.02 8.06 7.02
N GLU A 4 11.89 7.85 8.00
CA GLU A 4 11.63 6.97 9.13
C GLU A 4 10.28 7.31 9.78
N ASP A 5 9.51 6.27 10.12
CA ASP A 5 8.16 6.34 10.68
C ASP A 5 7.12 7.12 9.87
N VAL A 6 7.42 7.47 8.61
CA VAL A 6 6.50 8.20 7.73
C VAL A 6 6.28 7.44 6.43
N ILE A 7 7.34 7.24 5.63
CA ILE A 7 7.24 6.58 4.33
C ILE A 7 8.48 5.74 4.05
N TYR A 8 8.25 4.53 3.59
CA TYR A 8 9.26 3.56 3.22
C TYR A 8 9.23 3.40 1.71
N SER A 9 10.40 3.32 1.09
CA SER A 9 10.50 3.16 -0.35
C SER A 9 11.74 2.36 -0.69
N TYR A 10 11.57 1.34 -1.53
CA TYR A 10 12.62 0.41 -1.94
C TYR A 10 12.62 0.26 -3.45
N VAL A 11 13.78 -0.06 -4.01
CA VAL A 11 13.99 -0.29 -5.44
C VAL A 11 14.65 -1.63 -5.65
N ILE A 12 14.32 -2.29 -6.76
CA ILE A 12 15.15 -3.35 -7.32
C ILE A 12 16.07 -2.68 -8.33
N GLU A 13 17.38 -2.88 -8.17
CA GLU A 13 18.40 -2.39 -9.07
C GLU A 13 19.09 -3.55 -9.78
N ASN A 14 19.13 -3.50 -11.11
CA ASN A 14 19.83 -4.45 -11.95
C ASN A 14 20.83 -3.70 -12.83
N ASN A 15 22.13 -4.00 -12.69
CA ASN A 15 23.20 -3.40 -13.48
C ASN A 15 23.19 -1.85 -13.48
N GLY A 16 22.96 -1.20 -12.33
CA GLY A 16 22.93 0.26 -12.25
C GLY A 16 21.60 0.90 -12.65
N GLN A 17 20.59 0.11 -13.05
CA GLN A 17 19.28 0.61 -13.44
C GLN A 17 18.20 0.12 -12.48
N VAL A 18 17.38 1.07 -12.00
CA VAL A 18 16.17 0.75 -11.24
C VAL A 18 15.14 0.11 -12.17
N THR A 19 14.70 -1.10 -11.84
CA THR A 19 13.73 -1.85 -12.63
C THR A 19 12.36 -1.93 -11.97
N ASP A 20 12.30 -1.84 -10.65
CA ASP A 20 11.08 -1.99 -9.86
C ASP A 20 11.13 -1.09 -8.63
N PHE A 21 9.95 -0.72 -8.13
CA PHE A 21 9.78 0.18 -7.00
C PHE A 21 8.60 -0.23 -6.14
N ILE A 22 8.75 -0.14 -4.82
CA ILE A 22 7.65 -0.25 -3.86
C ILE A 22 7.68 0.89 -2.87
N SER A 23 6.51 1.25 -2.36
CA SER A 23 6.41 2.18 -1.24
C SER A 23 5.16 1.93 -0.39
N PHE A 24 5.29 2.23 0.89
CA PHE A 24 4.21 2.22 1.85
C PHE A 24 4.47 3.25 2.94
N TYR A 25 3.40 3.82 3.51
CA TYR A 25 3.50 4.79 4.59
C TYR A 25 3.02 4.20 5.93
N CYS A 26 3.56 4.73 7.01
CA CYS A 26 3.16 4.38 8.37
C CYS A 26 2.01 5.26 8.81
N LEU A 27 0.92 4.65 9.25
CA LEU A 27 -0.20 5.35 9.86
C LEU A 27 -0.63 4.60 11.13
N PRO A 28 -0.05 4.93 12.29
CA PRO A 28 -0.40 4.28 13.53
C PRO A 28 -1.80 4.67 13.98
N SER A 29 -2.53 3.71 14.55
CA SER A 29 -3.87 3.91 15.10
C SER A 29 -3.89 3.62 16.59
N THR A 30 -4.48 4.54 17.37
CA THR A 30 -4.64 4.34 18.82
C THR A 30 -5.69 3.26 19.10
N ILE A 31 -5.34 2.27 19.94
CA ILE A 31 -6.28 1.25 20.40
C ILE A 31 -7.04 1.79 21.61
N VAL A 32 -8.35 1.92 21.46
CA VAL A 32 -9.23 2.36 22.55
C VAL A 32 -9.59 1.19 23.45
N HIS A 33 -9.50 1.38 24.77
CA HIS A 33 -9.94 0.41 25.80
C HIS A 33 -9.24 -0.97 25.80
N ASN A 34 -7.98 -1.07 25.37
CA ASN A 34 -7.18 -2.30 25.54
C ASN A 34 -6.11 -2.13 26.65
N PRO A 35 -6.03 -3.05 27.63
CA PRO A 35 -5.08 -2.95 28.74
C PRO A 35 -3.64 -3.32 28.34
N LEU A 36 -3.46 -4.17 27.32
CA LEU A 36 -2.16 -4.74 26.92
C LEU A 36 -1.53 -3.98 25.74
N HIS A 37 -2.32 -3.64 24.72
CA HIS A 37 -1.87 -2.96 23.50
C HIS A 37 -2.45 -1.55 23.43
N LYS A 38 -1.64 -0.57 23.00
CA LYS A 38 -2.04 0.85 22.92
C LYS A 38 -2.10 1.40 21.50
N GLU A 39 -1.41 0.76 20.58
CA GLU A 39 -1.27 1.21 19.20
C GLU A 39 -1.27 -0.01 18.26
N ILE A 40 -1.86 0.16 17.09
CA ILE A 40 -1.66 -0.70 15.93
C ILE A 40 -0.79 0.09 14.96
N ARG A 41 0.39 -0.44 14.65
CA ARG A 41 1.29 0.15 13.66
C ARG A 41 0.96 -0.42 12.29
N ALA A 42 0.14 0.31 11.54
CA ALA A 42 -0.33 -0.10 10.22
C ALA A 42 0.52 0.49 9.10
N ALA A 43 0.90 -0.36 8.14
CA ALA A 43 1.48 0.05 6.87
C ALA A 43 0.36 0.18 5.83
N TYR A 44 0.40 1.23 5.03
CA TYR A 44 -0.53 1.43 3.92
C TYR A 44 0.25 1.47 2.61
N SER A 45 -0.07 0.55 1.71
CA SER A 45 0.50 0.48 0.37
C SER A 45 0.29 1.82 -0.34
N PHE A 46 1.37 2.34 -0.92
CA PHE A 46 1.35 3.59 -1.67
C PHE A 46 1.53 3.28 -3.16
N TYR A 47 2.58 3.79 -3.80
CA TYR A 47 2.87 3.49 -5.20
C TYR A 47 3.81 2.28 -5.32
N ASN A 48 3.49 1.39 -6.26
CA ASN A 48 4.29 0.22 -6.59
C ASN A 48 4.37 0.11 -8.11
N VAL A 49 5.57 -0.12 -8.63
CA VAL A 49 5.84 -0.23 -10.06
C VAL A 49 6.69 -1.47 -10.28
N ALA A 50 6.12 -2.46 -10.95
CA ALA A 50 6.80 -3.71 -11.28
C ALA A 50 7.20 -3.67 -12.77
N GLY A 51 8.49 -3.80 -13.05
CA GLY A 51 9.05 -3.74 -14.40
C GLY A 51 9.80 -5.01 -14.80
N SER A 52 10.56 -5.62 -13.86
CA SER A 52 11.31 -6.86 -14.13
C SER A 52 10.71 -8.10 -13.47
N VAL A 53 9.93 -7.92 -12.39
CA VAL A 53 9.27 -9.02 -11.68
C VAL A 53 7.74 -8.89 -11.71
N PRO A 54 6.99 -9.98 -11.53
CA PRO A 54 5.54 -9.90 -11.32
C PRO A 54 5.17 -9.07 -10.09
N LEU A 55 4.09 -8.28 -10.18
CA LEU A 55 3.62 -7.41 -9.10
C LEU A 55 3.33 -8.20 -7.80
N ASN A 56 2.76 -9.39 -7.88
CA ASN A 56 2.50 -10.24 -6.71
C ASN A 56 3.78 -10.57 -5.92
N LYS A 57 4.88 -10.89 -6.61
CA LYS A 57 6.19 -11.12 -5.96
C LYS A 57 6.73 -9.85 -5.32
N LEU A 58 6.63 -8.74 -6.04
CA LEU A 58 7.10 -7.44 -5.56
C LEU A 58 6.36 -7.00 -4.28
N ILE A 59 5.04 -7.18 -4.23
CA ILE A 59 4.24 -6.86 -3.06
C ILE A 59 4.46 -7.87 -1.93
N ASN A 60 4.68 -9.15 -2.24
CA ASN A 60 5.06 -10.12 -1.22
C ASN A 60 6.34 -9.71 -0.48
N ASP A 61 7.34 -9.17 -1.18
CA ASP A 61 8.54 -8.64 -0.54
C ASP A 61 8.22 -7.40 0.32
N ALA A 62 7.30 -6.53 -0.12
CA ALA A 62 6.82 -5.41 0.70
C ALA A 62 6.19 -5.88 2.02
N LEU A 63 5.40 -6.96 2.00
CA LEU A 63 4.81 -7.57 3.20
C LEU A 63 5.89 -8.11 4.15
N ILE A 64 6.91 -8.78 3.61
CA ILE A 64 8.03 -9.30 4.40
C ILE A 64 8.81 -8.14 5.04
N ILE A 65 9.10 -7.09 4.27
CA ILE A 65 9.79 -5.90 4.78
C ILE A 65 8.97 -5.26 5.90
N ALA A 66 7.68 -4.98 5.67
CA ALA A 66 6.81 -4.39 6.69
C ALA A 66 6.77 -5.26 7.96
N LYS A 67 6.68 -6.59 7.82
CA LYS A 67 6.70 -7.49 8.98
C LYS A 67 8.01 -7.42 9.77
N ASN A 68 9.15 -7.42 9.09
CA ASN A 68 10.47 -7.31 9.71
C ASN A 68 10.68 -5.95 10.40
N MET A 69 9.97 -4.92 9.96
CA MET A 69 9.96 -3.58 10.55
C MET A 69 8.95 -3.41 11.68
N GLY A 70 8.28 -4.49 12.11
CA GLY A 70 7.35 -4.47 13.23
C GLY A 70 5.99 -3.86 12.93
N PHE A 71 5.58 -3.79 11.65
CA PHE A 71 4.19 -3.47 11.32
C PHE A 71 3.27 -4.64 11.68
N ASP A 72 2.10 -4.30 12.21
CA ASP A 72 1.10 -5.26 12.66
C ASP A 72 0.20 -5.72 11.51
N VAL A 73 -0.07 -4.82 10.56
CA VAL A 73 -0.96 -5.03 9.41
C VAL A 73 -0.47 -4.24 8.21
N TYR A 74 -0.76 -4.74 7.01
CA TYR A 74 -0.49 -4.08 5.75
C TYR A 74 -1.81 -3.90 4.97
N ASN A 75 -2.21 -2.66 4.78
CA ASN A 75 -3.44 -2.28 4.09
C ASN A 75 -3.13 -1.87 2.65
N ALA A 76 -4.04 -2.20 1.73
CA ALA A 76 -3.97 -1.78 0.34
C ALA A 76 -5.38 -1.48 -0.19
N LEU A 77 -5.47 -0.50 -1.09
CA LEU A 77 -6.71 -0.20 -1.82
C LEU A 77 -6.76 -1.01 -3.12
N ASP A 78 -7.96 -1.27 -3.63
CA ASP A 78 -8.25 -1.94 -4.91
C ASP A 78 -8.04 -1.03 -6.14
N LEU A 79 -7.06 -0.12 -6.07
CA LEU A 79 -6.71 0.81 -7.14
C LEU A 79 -5.74 0.17 -8.12
N MET A 80 -5.70 0.73 -9.34
CA MET A 80 -4.73 0.33 -10.38
C MET A 80 -4.74 -1.20 -10.60
N GLU A 81 -3.58 -1.84 -10.64
CA GLU A 81 -3.43 -3.29 -10.80
C GLU A 81 -3.50 -4.07 -9.46
N ASN A 82 -3.80 -3.41 -8.33
CA ASN A 82 -3.66 -4.05 -7.01
C ASN A 82 -4.55 -5.28 -6.85
N GLN A 83 -5.74 -5.28 -7.45
CA GLN A 83 -6.66 -6.42 -7.43
C GLN A 83 -5.98 -7.74 -7.83
N SER A 84 -4.96 -7.69 -8.68
CA SER A 84 -4.23 -8.88 -9.16
C SER A 84 -3.49 -9.65 -8.06
N PHE A 85 -3.09 -9.00 -6.96
CA PHE A 85 -2.35 -9.65 -5.87
C PHE A 85 -3.15 -9.82 -4.58
N LEU A 86 -4.28 -9.12 -4.41
CA LEU A 86 -5.00 -9.07 -3.12
C LEU A 86 -5.42 -10.46 -2.64
N GLU A 87 -6.10 -11.24 -3.48
CA GLU A 87 -6.57 -12.57 -3.11
C GLU A 87 -5.41 -13.55 -2.89
N GLU A 88 -4.43 -13.57 -3.80
CA GLU A 88 -3.28 -14.48 -3.76
C GLU A 88 -2.41 -14.24 -2.50
N LEU A 89 -2.22 -12.98 -2.12
CA LEU A 89 -1.47 -12.59 -0.93
C LEU A 89 -2.34 -12.50 0.33
N LYS A 90 -3.55 -13.05 0.29
CA LYS A 90 -4.46 -13.20 1.44
C LYS A 90 -4.91 -11.89 2.08
N PHE A 91 -5.02 -10.82 1.29
CA PHE A 91 -5.71 -9.62 1.74
C PHE A 91 -7.18 -9.92 1.98
N GLY A 92 -7.69 -9.50 3.13
CA GLY A 92 -9.12 -9.53 3.45
C GLY A 92 -9.77 -8.21 3.05
N ILE A 93 -11.00 -8.28 2.53
CA ILE A 93 -11.81 -7.09 2.27
C ILE A 93 -12.19 -6.46 3.62
N GLY A 94 -11.88 -5.17 3.76
CA GLY A 94 -12.29 -4.37 4.91
C GLY A 94 -13.76 -3.97 4.86
N ASP A 95 -14.25 -3.32 5.91
CA ASP A 95 -15.61 -2.79 6.01
C ASP A 95 -15.75 -1.34 5.50
N GLY A 96 -14.62 -0.63 5.39
CA GLY A 96 -14.55 0.74 4.89
C GLY A 96 -14.45 0.84 3.37
N ASN A 97 -15.06 1.89 2.80
CA ASN A 97 -14.89 2.26 1.40
C ASN A 97 -14.27 3.66 1.31
N LEU A 98 -13.32 3.84 0.40
CA LEU A 98 -12.75 5.15 0.07
C LEU A 98 -13.36 5.65 -1.24
N GLN A 99 -13.89 6.88 -1.23
CA GLN A 99 -14.59 7.48 -2.36
C GLN A 99 -13.81 8.70 -2.88
N TYR A 100 -13.69 8.79 -4.21
CA TYR A 100 -12.96 9.88 -4.88
C TYR A 100 -13.93 10.93 -5.41
N TYR A 101 -13.66 12.20 -5.11
CA TYR A 101 -14.47 13.33 -5.54
C TYR A 101 -13.60 14.38 -6.22
N LEU A 102 -14.18 15.05 -7.23
CA LEU A 102 -13.57 16.20 -7.89
C LEU A 102 -14.43 17.43 -7.64
N TYR A 103 -13.79 18.53 -7.26
CA TYR A 103 -14.47 19.82 -7.11
C TYR A 103 -14.43 20.59 -8.44
N ASN A 104 -15.58 21.13 -8.87
CA ASN A 104 -15.71 21.93 -10.10
C ASN A 104 -15.20 21.21 -11.37
N TRP A 105 -15.31 19.88 -11.43
CA TRP A 105 -14.94 19.10 -12.60
C TRP A 105 -15.95 17.98 -12.84
N LYS A 106 -16.45 17.87 -14.08
CA LYS A 106 -17.37 16.82 -14.50
C LYS A 106 -16.58 15.68 -15.13
N CYS A 107 -16.83 14.44 -14.70
CA CYS A 107 -16.25 13.24 -15.29
C CYS A 107 -17.30 12.12 -15.38
N PRO A 108 -17.09 11.13 -16.26
CA PRO A 108 -17.83 9.87 -16.19
C PRO A 108 -17.44 9.08 -14.94
N ASP A 109 -18.18 8.01 -14.66
CA ASP A 109 -17.78 7.05 -13.63
C ASP A 109 -16.46 6.36 -14.01
N ILE A 110 -15.56 6.24 -13.04
CA ILE A 110 -14.22 5.67 -13.22
C ILE A 110 -14.09 4.48 -12.26
N ALA A 111 -13.83 3.30 -12.81
CA ALA A 111 -13.58 2.11 -12.01
C ALA A 111 -12.30 2.27 -11.15
N PRO A 112 -12.23 1.67 -9.95
CA PRO A 112 -11.05 1.77 -9.07
C PRO A 112 -9.72 1.44 -9.76
N ALA A 113 -9.71 0.43 -10.62
CA ALA A 113 -8.54 0.03 -11.42
C ALA A 113 -8.01 1.13 -12.38
N ARG A 114 -8.79 2.19 -12.62
CA ARG A 114 -8.40 3.33 -13.46
C ARG A 114 -8.03 4.58 -12.65
N ILE A 115 -8.05 4.50 -11.32
CA ILE A 115 -7.66 5.56 -10.42
C ILE A 115 -6.18 5.38 -10.06
N GLY A 116 -5.35 6.37 -10.42
CA GLY A 116 -3.91 6.41 -10.12
C GLY A 116 -3.52 7.32 -8.95
N LEU A 117 -4.51 7.92 -8.27
CA LEU A 117 -4.27 8.77 -7.11
C LEU A 117 -4.43 7.92 -5.85
N VAL A 118 -3.38 7.81 -5.04
CA VAL A 118 -3.48 7.21 -3.70
C VAL A 118 -3.62 8.33 -2.69
N LEU A 119 -4.74 8.37 -1.96
CA LEU A 119 -4.97 9.34 -0.90
C LEU A 119 -4.46 8.80 0.45
N GLN A 120 -3.95 9.72 1.26
CA GLN A 120 -3.54 9.53 2.65
C GLN A 120 -4.58 10.13 3.59
#